data_AF-X0XGI5-F1
#
_entry.id   AF-X0XGI5-F1
#
_cell.length_a   1.000
_cell.length_b   1.000
_cell.length_c   1.000
_cell.angle_alpha   90.00
_cell.angle_beta   90.00
_cell.angle_gamma   90.00
#
_symmetry.space_group_name_H-M   'P 1'
#
loop_
_entity.id
_entity.type
_entity.pdbx_description
1 polymer ?
#
loop_
_entity_poly.entity_id
_entity_poly.type
_entity_poly.pdbx_seq_one_letter_code
_entity_poly.pdbx_strand_id
1 'polypeptide(L)'
;GLTFVMGVATGIAMEFQFGTNWAEYSKYVGDIFGAPLAAEGVFAFFLESTFLGLYLFGRNKVSAGVHWFSSLMVAVGATLSAFWIIVANSWQQTPAGYELRHGRAELADFWAAVFNPSTADRFFHTLIACLIAGAFLMAGISAYLVLRNRGAESARKTLKVSLIFSLVVSVMAVFPTGDHHA
;
A
#
# COMPACT_ATOMS: atom_id res chain seq x y z
N GLY A 1 2.66 -0.83 -14.77
CA GLY A 1 1.80 -0.84 -15.97
C GLY A 1 0.65 -1.79 -15.76
N LEU A 2 0.74 -3.02 -16.30
CA LEU A 2 -0.35 -4.02 -16.26
C LEU A 2 -0.87 -4.31 -14.84
N THR A 3 0.01 -4.67 -13.90
CA THR A 3 -0.39 -4.95 -12.50
C THR A 3 -1.07 -3.76 -11.83
N PHE A 4 -0.61 -2.55 -12.13
CA PHE A 4 -1.19 -1.32 -11.59
C PHE A 4 -2.61 -1.08 -12.13
N VAL A 5 -2.82 -1.20 -13.44
CA VAL A 5 -4.14 -1.03 -14.06
C VAL A 5 -5.14 -2.04 -13.50
N MET A 6 -4.71 -3.30 -13.37
CA MET A 6 -5.54 -4.33 -12.74
C MET A 6 -5.86 -3.97 -11.28
N GLY A 7 -4.86 -3.52 -10.51
CA GLY A 7 -5.05 -3.08 -9.12
C GLY A 7 -6.06 -1.95 -8.99
N VAL A 8 -5.95 -0.89 -9.81
CA VAL A 8 -6.90 0.23 -9.81
C VAL A 8 -8.31 -0.24 -10.16
N ALA A 9 -8.46 -1.06 -11.21
CA ALA A 9 -9.77 -1.57 -11.64
C ALA A 9 -10.45 -2.37 -10.52
N THR A 10 -9.68 -3.24 -9.83
CA THR A 10 -10.18 -3.99 -8.68
C THR A 10 -10.45 -3.10 -7.47
N GLY A 11 -9.63 -2.08 -7.23
CA GLY A 11 -9.78 -1.15 -6.11
C GLY A 11 -11.08 -0.35 -6.18
N ILE A 12 -11.41 0.17 -7.36
CA ILE A 12 -12.68 0.86 -7.61
C ILE A 12 -13.87 -0.05 -7.29
N ALA A 13 -13.82 -1.31 -7.73
CA ALA A 13 -14.88 -2.27 -7.43
C ALA A 13 -15.01 -2.51 -5.91
N MET A 14 -13.89 -2.62 -5.18
CA MET A 14 -13.87 -2.79 -3.73
C MET A 14 -14.44 -1.56 -2.99
N GLU A 15 -14.11 -0.34 -3.40
CA GLU A 15 -14.60 0.90 -2.80
C GLU A 15 -16.13 0.99 -2.89
N PHE A 16 -16.69 0.72 -4.08
CA PHE A 16 -18.15 0.74 -4.26
C PHE A 16 -18.88 -0.37 -3.50
N GLN A 17 -18.24 -1.49 -3.20
CA GLN A 17 -18.87 -2.58 -2.43
C GLN A 17 -19.26 -2.14 -1.01
N PHE A 18 -18.54 -1.21 -0.38
CA PHE A 18 -18.95 -0.65 0.92
C PHE A 18 -20.33 0.02 0.83
N GLY A 19 -20.59 0.76 -0.26
CA GLY A 19 -21.86 1.43 -0.47
C GLY A 19 -22.99 0.53 -0.96
N THR A 20 -22.70 -0.38 -1.89
CA THR A 20 -23.74 -1.19 -2.56
C THR A 20 -24.15 -2.43 -1.78
N ASN A 21 -23.19 -3.13 -1.16
CA ASN A 21 -23.43 -4.40 -0.47
C ASN A 21 -23.47 -4.26 1.06
N TRP A 22 -22.88 -3.19 1.60
CA TRP A 22 -22.73 -2.98 3.05
C TRP A 22 -23.33 -1.64 3.51
N ALA A 23 -24.50 -1.28 2.98
CA ALA A 23 -25.11 0.03 3.20
C ALA A 23 -25.35 0.38 4.69
N GLU A 24 -25.83 -0.58 5.50
CA GLU A 24 -26.07 -0.34 6.93
C GLU A 24 -24.75 -0.17 7.71
N TYR A 25 -23.72 -0.94 7.35
CA TYR A 25 -22.38 -0.75 7.91
C TYR A 25 -21.84 0.65 7.57
N SER A 26 -21.95 1.06 6.30
CA SER A 26 -21.50 2.37 5.84
C SER A 26 -22.24 3.53 6.53
N LYS A 27 -23.53 3.38 6.83
CA LYS A 27 -24.27 4.36 7.65
C LYS A 27 -23.82 4.35 9.11
N TYR A 28 -23.51 3.18 9.66
CA TYR A 28 -23.16 3.03 11.06
C TYR A 28 -21.78 3.58 11.41
N VAL A 29 -20.77 3.40 10.54
CA VAL A 29 -19.38 3.86 10.79
C VAL A 29 -18.90 4.95 9.83
N GLY A 30 -19.79 5.53 9.03
CA GLY A 30 -19.43 6.46 7.96
C GLY A 30 -18.59 7.66 8.41
N ASP A 31 -18.84 8.21 9.60
CA ASP A 31 -18.07 9.34 10.16
C ASP A 31 -16.62 8.96 10.49
N ILE A 32 -16.35 7.67 10.69
CA ILE A 32 -15.03 7.15 11.06
C ILE A 32 -14.29 6.66 9.82
N PHE A 33 -14.98 5.92 8.95
CA PHE A 33 -14.43 5.37 7.72
C PHE A 33 -14.23 6.44 6.63
N GLY A 34 -15.10 7.44 6.59
CA GLY A 34 -15.05 8.48 5.56
C GLY A 34 -13.77 9.32 5.60
N ALA A 35 -13.22 9.61 6.78
CA ALA A 35 -12.04 10.45 6.91
C ALA A 35 -10.75 9.79 6.38
N PRO A 36 -10.39 8.54 6.74
CA PRO A 36 -9.27 7.81 6.14
C PRO A 36 -9.43 7.60 4.63
N LEU A 37 -10.61 7.22 4.14
CA LEU A 37 -10.84 7.00 2.71
C LEU A 37 -10.70 8.30 1.91
N ALA A 38 -11.20 9.43 2.43
CA ALA A 38 -10.99 10.73 1.80
C ALA A 38 -9.50 11.12 1.78
N ALA A 39 -8.76 10.85 2.85
CA ALA A 39 -7.32 11.10 2.92
C ALA A 39 -6.54 10.22 1.93
N GLU A 40 -6.93 8.95 1.75
CA GLU A 40 -6.38 8.05 0.73
C GLU A 40 -6.55 8.63 -0.68
N GLY A 41 -7.76 9.07 -1.03
CA GLY A 41 -8.07 9.68 -2.33
C GLY A 41 -7.27 10.96 -2.62
N VAL A 42 -7.25 11.88 -1.66
CA VAL A 42 -6.66 13.22 -1.86
C VAL A 42 -5.13 13.20 -1.81
N PHE A 43 -4.54 12.50 -0.84
CA PHE A 43 -3.10 12.57 -0.61
C PHE A 43 -2.34 11.45 -1.32
N ALA A 44 -2.87 10.23 -1.32
CA ALA A 44 -2.11 9.07 -1.76
C ALA A 44 -2.36 8.76 -3.24
N PHE A 45 -3.62 8.58 -3.65
CA PHE A 45 -3.98 8.29 -5.04
C PHE A 45 -3.57 9.41 -6.00
N PHE A 46 -3.76 10.67 -5.62
CA PHE A 46 -3.39 11.81 -6.46
C PHE A 46 -1.87 11.88 -6.67
N LEU A 47 -1.09 11.72 -5.59
CA LEU A 47 0.37 11.71 -5.65
C LEU A 47 0.85 10.56 -6.54
N GLU A 48 0.38 9.34 -6.26
CA GLU A 48 0.77 8.15 -7.01
C GLU A 48 0.41 8.27 -8.50
N SER A 49 -0.84 8.63 -8.82
CA SER A 49 -1.32 8.69 -10.21
C SER A 49 -0.59 9.77 -11.03
N THR A 50 -0.34 10.93 -10.42
CA THR A 50 0.37 12.04 -11.07
C THR A 50 1.81 11.67 -11.38
N PHE A 51 2.54 11.16 -10.39
CA PHE A 51 3.94 10.80 -10.57
C PHE A 51 4.12 9.51 -11.39
N LEU A 52 3.14 8.60 -11.39
CA LEU A 52 3.14 7.45 -12.27
C LEU A 52 3.01 7.87 -13.73
N GLY A 53 2.11 8.81 -14.04
CA GLY A 53 2.01 9.40 -15.38
C GLY A 53 3.35 10.01 -15.83
N LEU A 54 4.00 10.76 -14.94
CA LEU A 54 5.33 11.32 -15.20
C LEU A 54 6.41 10.24 -15.40
N TYR A 55 6.39 9.16 -14.60
CA TYR A 55 7.33 8.06 -14.72
C TYR A 55 7.17 7.29 -16.04
N LEU A 56 5.93 7.03 -16.46
CA LEU A 56 5.62 6.27 -17.67
C LEU A 56 5.89 7.08 -18.94
N PHE A 57 5.53 8.36 -18.97
CA PHE A 57 5.56 9.18 -20.20
C PHE A 57 6.68 10.23 -20.22
N GLY A 58 7.34 10.49 -19.09
CA GLY A 58 8.37 11.52 -18.95
C GLY A 58 9.77 11.10 -19.41
N ARG A 59 9.98 9.85 -19.81
CA ARG A 59 11.29 9.37 -20.27
C ARG A 59 11.76 10.21 -21.48
N ASN A 60 12.96 10.78 -21.39
CA ASN A 60 13.54 11.72 -22.36
C ASN A 60 12.77 13.05 -22.55
N LYS A 61 11.75 13.34 -21.72
CA LYS A 61 11.01 14.61 -21.71
C LYS A 61 11.27 15.45 -20.44
N VAL A 62 11.73 14.81 -19.37
CA VAL A 62 12.20 15.46 -18.14
C VAL A 62 13.63 15.06 -17.83
N SER A 63 14.27 15.78 -16.91
CA SER A 63 15.62 15.45 -16.47
C SER A 63 15.67 14.06 -15.81
N ALA A 64 16.83 13.41 -15.86
CA ALA A 64 17.03 12.10 -15.23
C ALA A 64 16.72 12.13 -13.72
N GLY A 65 17.03 13.25 -13.05
CA GLY A 65 16.70 13.45 -11.63
C GLY A 65 15.19 13.48 -11.37
N VAL A 66 14.43 14.18 -12.22
CA VAL A 66 12.95 14.24 -12.10
C VAL A 66 12.33 12.87 -12.42
N HIS A 67 12.86 12.15 -13.41
CA HIS A 67 12.39 10.80 -13.73
C HIS A 67 12.67 9.79 -12.62
N TRP A 68 13.82 9.90 -11.95
CA TRP A 68 14.11 9.09 -10.77
C TRP A 68 13.21 9.47 -9.58
N PHE A 69 13.05 10.77 -9.32
CA PHE A 69 12.20 11.30 -8.26
C PHE A 69 10.73 10.87 -8.43
N SER A 70 10.23 10.79 -9.66
CA SER A 70 8.87 10.33 -9.90
C SER A 70 8.67 8.87 -9.49
N SER A 71 9.66 8.00 -9.68
CA SER A 71 9.56 6.62 -9.20
C SER A 71 9.53 6.52 -7.67
N LEU A 72 10.27 7.39 -6.97
CA LEU A 72 10.23 7.51 -5.51
C LEU A 72 8.84 8.00 -5.04
N MET A 73 8.28 9.02 -5.68
CA MET A 73 6.95 9.53 -5.31
C MET A 73 5.83 8.53 -5.56
N VAL A 74 5.94 7.68 -6.59
CA VAL A 74 5.03 6.53 -6.77
C VAL A 74 5.12 5.57 -5.59
N ALA A 75 6.33 5.22 -5.14
CA ALA A 75 6.50 4.35 -3.98
C ALA A 75 5.96 4.95 -2.67
N VAL A 76 6.17 6.26 -2.46
CA VAL A 76 5.62 6.99 -1.31
C VAL A 76 4.09 7.03 -1.36
N GLY A 77 3.51 7.35 -2.52
CA GLY A 77 2.07 7.36 -2.73
C GLY A 77 1.44 6.00 -2.42
N ALA A 78 1.98 4.92 -2.99
CA ALA A 78 1.51 3.56 -2.70
C ALA A 78 1.59 3.19 -1.22
N THR A 79 2.65 3.63 -0.52
CA THR A 79 2.82 3.39 0.92
C THR A 79 1.81 4.19 1.76
N LEU A 80 1.52 5.43 1.37
CA LEU A 80 0.47 6.24 2.01
C LEU A 80 -0.93 5.66 1.78
N SER A 81 -1.21 5.12 0.59
CA SER A 81 -2.48 4.43 0.32
C SER A 81 -2.63 3.21 1.23
N ALA A 82 -1.57 2.39 1.32
CA ALA A 82 -1.53 1.26 2.24
C ALA A 82 -1.75 1.67 3.71
N PHE A 83 -1.20 2.81 4.14
CA PHE A 83 -1.41 3.32 5.49
C PHE A 83 -2.89 3.62 5.77
N TRP A 84 -3.56 4.41 4.93
CA TRP A 84 -4.93 4.83 5.18
C TRP A 84 -5.93 3.67 5.11
N ILE A 85 -5.77 2.75 4.16
CA ILE A 85 -6.66 1.59 4.07
C ILE A 85 -6.44 0.63 5.25
N ILE A 86 -5.20 0.49 5.73
CA ILE A 86 -4.90 -0.31 6.92
C ILE A 86 -5.41 0.37 8.18
N VAL A 87 -5.36 1.70 8.30
CA VAL A 87 -5.99 2.43 9.42
C VAL A 87 -7.47 2.08 9.50
N ALA A 88 -8.20 2.17 8.38
CA ALA A 88 -9.62 1.80 8.33
C ALA A 88 -9.82 0.33 8.74
N ASN A 89 -9.03 -0.58 8.18
CA ASN A 89 -9.14 -2.01 8.51
C ASN A 89 -8.74 -2.35 9.96
N SER A 90 -7.77 -1.65 10.53
CA SER A 90 -7.32 -1.83 11.92
C SER A 90 -8.38 -1.33 12.90
N TRP A 91 -9.04 -0.22 12.56
CA TRP A 91 -10.13 0.30 13.37
C TRP A 91 -11.30 -0.70 13.48
N GLN A 92 -11.60 -1.47 12.42
CA GLN A 92 -12.61 -2.53 12.48
C GLN A 92 -12.30 -3.63 13.51
N GLN A 93 -11.02 -3.80 13.85
CA GLN A 93 -10.52 -4.91 14.66
C GLN A 93 -10.33 -4.47 16.10
N THR A 94 -9.77 -3.28 16.30
CA THR A 94 -9.61 -2.64 17.60
C THR A 94 -10.18 -1.23 17.55
N PRO A 95 -11.52 -1.06 17.60
CA PRO A 95 -12.15 0.26 17.54
C PRO A 95 -11.71 1.17 18.69
N ALA A 96 -11.33 2.39 18.37
CA ALA A 96 -10.91 3.41 19.33
C ALA A 96 -11.30 4.82 18.84
N GLY A 97 -11.34 5.80 19.74
CA GLY A 97 -11.60 7.20 19.38
C GLY A 97 -13.02 7.47 18.86
N TYR A 98 -14.02 6.69 19.28
CA TYR A 98 -15.41 6.85 18.84
C TYR A 98 -16.39 6.92 20.02
N GLU A 99 -17.56 7.50 19.77
CA GLU A 99 -18.70 7.49 20.67
C GLU A 99 -19.95 6.97 19.95
N LEU A 100 -20.81 6.28 20.70
CA LEU A 100 -22.11 5.85 20.18
C LEU A 100 -23.13 6.96 20.38
N ARG A 101 -23.58 7.55 19.27
CA ARG A 101 -24.58 8.62 19.25
C ARG A 101 -25.62 8.31 18.19
N HIS A 102 -26.90 8.49 18.51
CA HIS A 102 -28.01 8.26 17.57
C HIS A 102 -28.00 6.88 16.87
N GLY A 103 -27.51 5.83 17.56
CA GLY A 103 -27.44 4.47 16.99
C GLY A 103 -26.33 4.27 15.95
N ARG A 104 -25.33 5.16 15.88
CA ARG A 104 -24.16 5.06 15.00
C ARG A 104 -22.86 5.38 15.77
N ALA A 105 -21.74 4.95 15.21
CA ALA A 105 -20.41 5.29 15.70
C ALA A 105 -19.96 6.62 15.10
N GLU A 106 -19.83 7.64 15.94
CA GLU A 106 -19.36 8.98 15.56
C GLU A 106 -17.91 9.16 16.02
N LEU A 107 -17.09 9.84 15.21
CA LEU A 107 -15.69 10.09 15.53
C LEU A 107 -15.57 11.07 16.71
N ALA A 108 -14.91 10.65 17.78
CA ALA A 108 -14.67 11.47 18.97
C ALA A 108 -13.21 11.95 19.06
N ASP A 109 -12.25 11.10 18.65
CA ASP A 109 -10.83 11.43 18.56
C ASP A 109 -10.24 10.78 17.30
N PHE A 110 -9.86 11.64 16.35
CA PHE A 110 -9.27 11.23 15.09
C PHE A 110 -7.96 10.46 15.28
N TRP A 111 -7.08 10.91 16.16
CA TRP A 111 -5.76 10.29 16.32
C TRP A 111 -5.86 8.98 17.07
N ALA A 112 -6.77 8.86 18.04
CA ALA A 112 -7.06 7.59 18.68
C ALA A 112 -7.69 6.57 17.72
N ALA A 113 -8.50 7.01 16.76
CA ALA A 113 -9.04 6.14 15.71
C ALA A 113 -7.95 5.70 14.71
N VAL A 114 -7.08 6.62 14.30
CA VAL A 114 -5.97 6.36 13.38
C VAL A 114 -4.94 5.44 13.99
N PHE A 115 -4.40 5.80 15.16
CA PHE A 115 -3.38 5.03 15.88
C PHE A 115 -4.01 4.15 16.95
N ASN A 116 -5.03 3.39 16.55
CA ASN A 116 -5.63 2.38 17.41
C ASN A 116 -4.61 1.26 17.74
N PRO A 117 -4.88 0.43 18.76
CA PRO A 117 -3.91 -0.53 19.28
C PRO A 117 -3.27 -1.45 18.24
N SER A 118 -3.97 -1.78 17.15
CA SER A 118 -3.47 -2.70 16.13
C SER A 118 -2.90 -2.03 14.87
N THR A 119 -3.06 -0.71 14.69
CA THR A 119 -2.66 -0.02 13.43
C THR A 119 -1.18 -0.20 13.10
N ALA A 120 -0.29 0.05 14.06
CA ALA A 120 1.15 0.06 13.79
C ALA A 120 1.62 -1.33 13.34
N ASP A 121 1.26 -2.36 14.10
CA ASP A 121 1.64 -3.73 13.80
C ASP A 121 1.05 -4.17 12.46
N ARG A 122 -0.24 -3.90 12.19
CA ARG A 122 -0.92 -4.25 10.91
C ARG A 122 -0.32 -3.54 9.72
N PHE A 123 0.04 -2.27 9.89
CA PHE A 123 0.68 -1.48 8.84
C PHE A 123 2.05 -2.04 8.47
N PHE A 124 2.95 -2.21 9.46
CA PHE A 124 4.29 -2.69 9.18
C PHE A 124 4.30 -4.14 8.67
N HIS A 125 3.47 -5.02 9.24
CA HIS A 125 3.35 -6.40 8.78
C HIS A 125 2.95 -6.45 7.29
N THR A 126 1.89 -5.72 6.92
CA THR A 126 1.39 -5.72 5.53
C THR A 126 2.38 -5.04 4.58
N LEU A 127 2.99 -3.92 5.00
CA LEU A 127 3.99 -3.22 4.19
C LEU A 127 5.19 -4.12 3.88
N ILE A 128 5.73 -4.79 4.90
CA ILE A 128 6.86 -5.70 4.72
C ILE A 128 6.45 -6.90 3.85
N ALA A 129 5.25 -7.46 4.04
CA ALA A 129 4.75 -8.56 3.20
C ALA A 129 4.65 -8.14 1.72
N CYS A 130 4.16 -6.93 1.43
CA CYS A 130 4.11 -6.36 0.08
C CYS A 130 5.52 -6.20 -0.53
N LEU A 131 6.48 -5.70 0.26
CA LEU A 131 7.87 -5.55 -0.18
C LEU A 131 8.53 -6.91 -0.48
N ILE A 132 8.29 -7.91 0.36
CA ILE A 132 8.74 -9.29 0.15
C ILE A 132 8.15 -9.85 -1.16
N ALA A 133 6.84 -9.73 -1.35
CA ALA A 133 6.17 -10.22 -2.55
C ALA A 133 6.75 -9.57 -3.83
N GLY A 134 6.96 -8.25 -3.82
CA GLY A 134 7.59 -7.54 -4.93
C GLY A 134 9.04 -7.97 -5.18
N ALA A 135 9.83 -8.13 -4.11
CA ALA A 135 11.22 -8.56 -4.19
C ALA A 135 11.36 -9.97 -4.79
N PHE A 136 10.56 -10.92 -4.32
CA PHE A 136 10.57 -12.30 -4.81
C PHE A 136 10.01 -12.42 -6.23
N LEU A 137 9.03 -11.59 -6.61
CA LEU A 137 8.57 -11.51 -8.00
C LEU A 137 9.72 -11.09 -8.93
N MET A 138 10.45 -10.04 -8.57
CA MET A 138 11.60 -9.57 -9.36
C MET A 138 12.74 -10.58 -9.38
N ALA A 139 13.01 -11.25 -8.25
CA ALA A 139 14.00 -12.33 -8.17
C ALA A 139 13.60 -13.52 -9.08
N GLY A 140 12.35 -13.95 -9.05
CA GLY A 140 11.84 -15.06 -9.87
C GLY A 140 11.92 -14.78 -11.37
N ILE A 141 11.48 -13.60 -11.82
CA ILE A 141 11.60 -13.18 -13.22
C ILE A 141 13.07 -13.12 -13.63
N SER A 142 13.93 -12.53 -12.81
CA SER A 142 15.36 -12.39 -13.11
C SER A 142 16.06 -13.75 -13.16
N ALA A 143 15.77 -14.65 -12.23
CA ALA A 143 16.29 -16.01 -12.22
C ALA A 143 15.88 -16.77 -13.50
N TYR A 144 14.61 -16.65 -13.91
CA TYR A 144 14.13 -17.24 -15.16
C TYR A 144 14.89 -16.72 -16.39
N LEU A 145 15.12 -15.40 -16.47
CA LEU A 145 15.86 -14.79 -17.58
C LEU A 145 17.33 -15.23 -17.63
N VAL A 146 17.97 -15.35 -16.46
CA VAL A 146 19.34 -15.87 -16.34
C VAL A 146 19.41 -17.33 -16.81
N LEU A 147 18.47 -18.18 -16.38
CA LEU A 147 18.39 -19.59 -16.80
C LEU A 147 18.18 -19.75 -18.31
N ARG A 148 17.45 -18.81 -18.94
CA ARG A 148 17.21 -18.79 -20.40
C ARG A 148 18.31 -18.09 -21.20
N ASN A 149 19.37 -17.61 -20.54
CA ASN A 149 20.43 -16.80 -21.15
C ASN A 149 19.92 -15.55 -21.91
N ARG A 150 18.80 -14.96 -21.48
CA ARG A 150 18.19 -13.77 -22.10
C ARG A 150 18.53 -12.53 -21.28
N GLY A 151 19.20 -11.55 -21.88
CA GLY A 151 19.56 -10.30 -21.19
C GLY A 151 20.41 -10.53 -19.94
N ALA A 152 21.31 -11.53 -19.98
CA ALA A 152 21.94 -12.14 -18.81
C ALA A 152 22.65 -11.14 -17.88
N GLU A 153 23.27 -10.08 -18.41
CA GLU A 153 23.96 -9.10 -17.57
C GLU A 153 22.98 -8.28 -16.72
N SER A 154 21.94 -7.72 -17.34
CA SER A 154 20.90 -6.96 -16.62
C SER A 154 20.13 -7.85 -15.66
N ALA A 155 19.75 -9.05 -16.09
CA ALA A 155 19.04 -10.02 -15.27
C ALA A 155 19.87 -10.46 -14.05
N ARG A 156 21.19 -10.68 -14.18
CA ARG A 156 22.06 -10.99 -13.04
C ARG A 156 22.16 -9.84 -12.04
N LYS A 157 22.26 -8.60 -12.52
CA LYS A 157 22.29 -7.41 -11.64
C LYS A 157 20.97 -7.27 -10.86
N THR A 158 19.84 -7.38 -11.54
CA THR A 158 18.51 -7.32 -10.91
C THR A 158 18.29 -8.48 -9.94
N LEU A 159 18.73 -9.70 -10.28
CA LEU A 159 18.64 -10.86 -9.39
C LEU A 159 19.43 -10.63 -8.10
N LYS A 160 20.68 -10.15 -8.20
CA LYS A 160 21.50 -9.86 -7.02
C LYS A 160 20.85 -8.83 -6.10
N VAL A 161 20.38 -7.72 -6.67
CA VAL A 161 19.70 -6.66 -5.89
C VAL A 161 18.43 -7.19 -5.25
N SER A 162 17.61 -7.93 -6.01
CA SER A 162 16.34 -8.48 -5.52
C SER A 162 16.54 -9.48 -4.38
N LEU A 163 17.57 -10.34 -4.45
CA LEU A 163 17.90 -11.31 -3.40
C LEU A 163 18.44 -10.66 -2.13
N ILE A 164 19.30 -9.64 -2.26
CA ILE A 164 19.79 -8.87 -1.09
C ILE A 164 18.61 -8.16 -0.43
N PHE A 165 17.79 -7.49 -1.24
CA PHE A 165 16.62 -6.78 -0.73
C PHE A 165 15.62 -7.74 -0.07
N SER A 166 15.29 -8.87 -0.71
CA SER A 166 14.38 -9.88 -0.16
C SER A 166 14.89 -10.45 1.16
N LEU A 167 16.20 -10.68 1.28
CA LEU A 167 16.81 -11.13 2.54
C LEU A 167 16.59 -10.09 3.65
N VAL A 168 16.90 -8.82 3.38
CA VAL A 168 16.75 -7.74 4.36
C VAL A 168 15.29 -7.61 4.80
N VAL A 169 14.33 -7.54 3.87
CA VAL A 169 12.92 -7.38 4.22
C VAL A 169 12.33 -8.64 4.89
N SER A 170 12.82 -9.83 4.56
CA SER A 170 12.40 -11.07 5.24
C SER A 170 12.89 -11.13 6.68
N VAL A 171 14.11 -10.65 6.95
CA VAL A 171 14.62 -10.52 8.33
C VAL A 171 13.77 -9.51 9.11
N MET A 172 13.43 -8.36 8.49
CA MET A 172 12.54 -7.37 9.10
C MET A 172 11.15 -7.93 9.41
N ALA A 173 10.64 -8.84 8.57
CA ALA A 173 9.35 -9.49 8.80
C ALA A 173 9.36 -10.37 10.05
N VAL A 174 10.44 -11.12 10.29
CA VAL A 174 10.59 -11.97 11.48
C VAL A 174 10.78 -11.11 12.72
N PHE A 175 11.64 -10.10 12.66
CA PHE A 175 11.90 -9.20 13.78
C PHE A 175 12.07 -7.76 13.26
N PRO A 176 11.33 -6.76 13.78
CA PRO A 176 10.53 -6.79 15.01
C PRO A 176 9.06 -7.17 14.83
N THR A 177 8.52 -7.25 13.61
CA THR A 177 7.05 -7.24 13.40
C THR A 177 6.36 -8.61 13.45
N GLY A 178 7.11 -9.71 13.31
CA GLY A 178 6.56 -11.06 13.07
C GLY A 178 5.88 -11.67 14.29
N ASP A 179 6.42 -11.39 15.48
CA ASP A 179 5.95 -11.99 16.73
C ASP A 179 4.86 -11.17 17.44
N HIS A 180 4.67 -9.89 17.07
CA HIS A 180 3.67 -9.01 17.70
C HIS A 180 2.25 -9.18 17.14
N HIS A 181 2.10 -9.87 16.00
CA HIS A 181 0.83 -10.05 15.28
C HIS A 181 0.08 -11.35 15.60
N ALA A 182 0.72 -12.26 16.34
CA ALA A 182 0.22 -13.62 16.61
C ALA A 182 -0.66 -13.72 17.86
#